data_AF-A0A933R994-F1
#
_entry.id   AF-A0A933R994-F1
#
_cell.length_a   1.000
_cell.length_b   1.000
_cell.length_c   1.000
_cell.angle_alpha   90.00
_cell.angle_beta   90.00
_cell.angle_gamma   90.00
#
_symmetry.space_group_name_H-M   'P 1'
#
loop_
_entity.id
_entity.type
_entity.pdbx_description
1 polymer ?
#
loop_
_entity_poly.entity_id
_entity_poly.type
_entity_poly.pdbx_seq_one_letter_code
_entity_poly.pdbx_strand_id
1 'polypeptide(L)' 'RISTSTRLAAWNAAVYVAQIDDERVAEALMEGKYLDVTADVVLRHGGLWFQDELFVVVRDR' A
#
# COMPACT_ATOMS: atom_id res chain seq x y z
N ARG A 1 14.10 3.41 -2.17
CA ARG A 1 12.93 4.30 -1.97
C ARG A 1 11.83 3.83 -2.90
N ILE A 2 10.61 3.55 -2.41
CA ILE A 2 9.49 3.05 -3.22
C ILE A 2 8.49 4.15 -3.56
N SER A 3 7.69 3.96 -4.63
CA SER A 3 6.73 4.96 -5.11
C SER A 3 5.61 5.22 -4.09
N THR A 4 4.91 6.35 -4.22
CA THR A 4 3.74 6.65 -3.37
C THR A 4 2.60 5.66 -3.59
N SER A 5 2.36 5.23 -4.84
CA SER A 5 1.33 4.23 -5.14
C SER A 5 1.63 2.88 -4.49
N THR A 6 2.89 2.43 -4.50
CA THR A 6 3.29 1.19 -3.83
C THR A 6 3.10 1.27 -2.30
N ARG A 7 3.39 2.42 -1.68
CA ARG A 7 3.15 2.64 -0.24
C ARG A 7 1.67 2.58 0.11
N LEU A 8 0.82 3.23 -0.71
CA LEU A 8 -0.63 3.20 -0.52
C LEU A 8 -1.20 1.80 -0.70
N ALA A 9 -0.74 1.05 -1.70
CA ALA A 9 -1.17 -0.33 -1.93
C ALA A 9 -0.81 -1.24 -0.75
N ALA A 10 0.42 -1.14 -0.23
CA ALA A 10 0.85 -1.90 0.94
C ALA A 10 0.01 -1.59 2.19
N TRP A 11 -0.24 -0.30 2.44
CA TRP A 11 -1.06 0.15 3.56
C TRP A 11 -2.49 -0.39 3.44
N ASN A 12 -3.10 -0.26 2.26
CA ASN A 12 -4.47 -0.74 2.01
C ASN A 12 -4.58 -2.26 2.20
N ALA A 13 -3.61 -3.02 1.67
CA ALA A 13 -3.56 -4.47 1.87
C ALA A 13 -3.41 -4.85 3.35
N ALA A 14 -2.54 -4.16 4.10
CA ALA A 14 -2.33 -4.41 5.52
C ALA A 14 -3.60 -4.13 6.35
N VAL A 15 -4.24 -2.99 6.14
CA VAL A 15 -5.51 -2.62 6.80
C VAL A 15 -6.59 -3.66 6.49
N TYR A 16 -6.72 -4.05 5.23
CA TYR A 16 -7.70 -5.04 4.78
C TYR A 16 -7.44 -6.41 5.40
N VAL A 17 -6.22 -6.97 5.27
CA VAL A 17 -5.91 -8.32 5.75
C VAL A 17 -5.99 -8.41 7.27
N ALA A 18 -5.53 -7.38 7.99
CA ALA A 18 -5.59 -7.33 9.44
C ALA A 18 -6.97 -6.93 9.99
N GLN A 19 -7.93 -6.59 9.12
CA GLN A 19 -9.28 -6.17 9.50
C GLN A 19 -9.26 -5.06 10.56
N ILE A 20 -8.39 -4.06 10.36
CA ILE A 20 -8.27 -2.92 11.27
C ILE A 20 -9.54 -2.07 11.16
N ASP A 21 -10.13 -1.72 12.31
CA ASP A 21 -11.33 -0.90 12.38
C ASP A 21 -11.12 0.56 11.94
N ASP A 22 -12.21 1.18 11.50
CA ASP A 22 -12.20 2.52 10.89
C ASP A 22 -11.70 3.61 11.85
N GLU A 23 -11.96 3.49 13.16
CA GLU A 23 -11.51 4.48 14.16
C GLU A 23 -9.98 4.52 14.23
N ARG A 24 -9.34 3.36 14.32
CA ARG A 24 -7.88 3.26 14.33
C ARG A 24 -7.25 3.65 13.00
N VAL A 25 -7.90 3.35 11.88
CA VAL A 25 -7.45 3.81 10.56
C VAL A 25 -7.51 5.33 10.48
N ALA A 26 -8.60 5.94 10.96
CA ALA A 26 -8.75 7.39 10.99
C ALA A 26 -7.71 8.07 11.87
N GLU A 27 -7.40 7.51 13.05
CA GLU A 27 -6.32 7.99 13.92
C GLU A 27 -4.97 7.97 13.19
N ALA A 28 -4.61 6.86 12.55
CA ALA A 28 -3.36 6.73 11.81
C ALA A 28 -3.26 7.71 10.61
N LEU A 29 -4.39 7.98 9.94
CA LEU A 29 -4.47 8.97 8.87
C LEU A 29 -4.25 10.40 9.40
N MET A 30 -4.80 10.74 10.57
CA MET A 30 -4.62 12.05 11.21
C MET A 30 -3.17 12.27 11.66
N GLU A 31 -2.51 11.24 12.18
CA GLU A 31 -1.09 11.31 12.56
C GLU A 31 -0.17 11.51 11.35
N GLY A 32 -0.59 11.07 10.15
CA GLY A 32 0.11 11.28 8.89
C GLY A 32 1.39 10.46 8.70
N LYS A 33 1.76 9.60 9.65
CA LYS A 33 3.02 8.81 9.61
C LYS A 33 2.88 7.43 8.96
N TYR A 34 1.65 6.99 8.68
CA TYR A 34 1.37 5.64 8.20
C TYR A 34 2.12 5.28 6.90
N LEU A 35 2.32 6.23 5.97
CA LEU A 35 3.05 5.99 4.72
C LEU A 35 4.55 5.78 4.93
N ASP A 36 5.14 6.47 5.91
CA ASP A 36 6.57 6.34 6.20
C ASP A 36 6.85 5.01 6.90
N VAL A 37 6.04 4.66 7.91
CA VAL A 37 6.11 3.35 8.58
C VAL A 37 5.89 2.21 7.58
N THR A 38 4.91 2.34 6.69
CA THR A 38 4.65 1.36 5.63
C THR A 38 5.84 1.21 4.70
N ALA A 39 6.49 2.32 4.32
CA ALA A 39 7.68 2.28 3.47
C ALA A 39 8.84 1.53 4.14
N ASP A 40 9.09 1.80 5.42
CA ASP A 40 10.16 1.17 6.19
C ASP A 40 9.95 -0.33 6.33
N VAL A 41 8.73 -0.78 6.61
CA VAL A 41 8.39 -2.21 6.70
C VAL A 41 8.56 -2.89 5.35
N VAL A 42 7.98 -2.33 4.28
CA VAL A 42 8.08 -2.93 2.93
C VAL A 42 9.53 -3.03 2.48
N LEU A 43 10.34 -1.99 2.68
CA LEU A 43 11.77 -2.00 2.34
C LEU A 43 12.54 -3.04 3.16
N ARG A 44 12.24 -3.18 4.44
CA ARG A 44 12.85 -4.19 5.32
C ARG A 44 12.56 -5.62 4.84
N HIS A 45 11.40 -5.85 4.24
CA HIS A 45 10.97 -7.17 3.75
C HIS A 45 11.23 -7.41 2.25
N GLY A 46 12.02 -6.55 1.59
CA GLY A 46 12.44 -6.77 0.21
C GLY A 46 11.46 -6.28 -0.86
N GLY A 47 10.43 -5.51 -0.48
CA GLY A 47 9.46 -4.94 -1.41
C GLY A 47 8.08 -5.61 -1.35
N LEU A 48 7.28 -5.33 -2.36
CA LEU A 48 5.97 -5.94 -2.59
C LEU A 48 6.03 -6.82 -3.83
N TRP A 49 5.31 -7.94 -3.80
CA TRP A 49 5.12 -8.80 -4.95
C TRP A 49 3.71 -8.62 -5.49
N PHE A 50 3.60 -8.21 -6.75
CA PHE A 50 2.32 -8.10 -7.46
C PHE A 50 2.20 -9.24 -8.46
N GLN A 51 1.06 -9.95 -8.43
CA GLN A 51 0.70 -10.92 -9.46
C GLN A 51 0.05 -10.18 -10.63
N ASP A 52 0.47 -10.46 -11.86
CA ASP A 52 0.00 -9.79 -13.08
C ASP A 52 0.08 -8.26 -12.99
N GLU A 53 1.26 -7.76 -12.64
CA GLU A 53 1.52 -6.36 -12.27
C GLU A 53 1.16 -5.32 -13.35
N LEU A 54 0.99 -5.76 -14.60
CA LEU A 54 0.66 -4.89 -15.72
C LEU A 54 -0.37 -5.55 -16.64
N PHE A 55 -1.52 -4.88 -16.80
CA PHE A 55 -2.46 -5.18 -17.87
C PHE A 55 -2.37 -4.09 -18.93
N VAL A 56 -2.14 -4.50 -20.18
CA VAL A 56 -2.08 -3.58 -21.31
C VAL A 56 -3.47 -3.52 -21.94
N VAL A 57 -4.13 -2.37 -21.84
CA VAL A 57 -5.40 -2.11 -22.54
C VAL A 57 -5.07 -1.48 -23.89
N VAL A 58 -5.28 -2.24 -24.96
CA VAL A 58 -5.17 -1.77 -26.34
C VAL A 58 -6.56 -1.63 -26.96
N ARG A 59 -6.75 -0.58 -27.75
CA ARG A 59 -7.94 -0.39 -28.58
C ARG A 59 -7.53 -0.59 -30.03
N ASP A 60 -7.92 -1.73 -30.61
CA ASP A 60 -7.73 -1.97 -32.04
C ASP A 60 -8.81 -1.23 -32.86
N ARG A 61 -8.48 -0.87 -34.10
CA ARG A 61 -9.27 0.07 -34.92
C ARG A 61 -10.38 -0.60 -35.71
#